data_AF-A0A2A2ZPI8-F1
#
_entry.id   AF-A0A2A2ZPI8-F1
#
_cell.length_a   1.000
_cell.length_b   1.000
_cell.length_c   1.000
_cell.angle_alpha   90.00
_cell.angle_beta   90.00
_cell.angle_gamma   90.00
#
_symmetry.space_group_name_H-M   'P 1'
#
loop_
_entity.id
_entity.type
_entity.pdbx_description
1 polymer ?
#
loop_
_entity_poly.entity_id
_entity_poly.type
_entity_poly.pdbx_seq_one_letter_code
_entity_poly.pdbx_strand_id
1 'polypeptide(L)'
;MPCTRSCQQDTASQLSRRREAARRSVPLHCNCRDPWVCRCAEAPPSDATVDAGRAAAEHLLHAGCVPLLETKVLQALWRRGGDDRAFAERLHQLTGGLIRMRHERR
;
A
#
# COMPACT_ATOMS: atom_id res chain seq x y z
N MET A 1 31.32 -10.81 -28.12
CA MET A 1 29.91 -11.23 -28.32
C MET A 1 29.05 -10.58 -27.25
N PRO A 2 28.46 -9.39 -27.48
CA PRO A 2 27.59 -8.77 -26.49
C PRO A 2 26.16 -9.33 -26.64
N CYS A 3 25.67 -10.05 -25.63
CA CYS A 3 24.25 -10.36 -25.49
C CYS A 3 23.50 -9.12 -24.98
N THR A 4 23.22 -8.17 -25.85
CA THR A 4 22.26 -7.08 -25.59
C THR A 4 20.92 -7.44 -26.21
N ARG A 5 20.15 -8.28 -25.53
CA ARG A 5 18.72 -8.42 -25.79
C ARG A 5 17.98 -8.18 -24.49
N SER A 6 17.70 -6.91 -24.21
CA SER A 6 16.56 -6.56 -23.37
C SER A 6 15.31 -7.05 -24.10
N CYS A 7 14.95 -8.32 -23.90
CA CYS A 7 13.61 -8.78 -24.25
C CYS A 7 12.67 -7.97 -23.37
N GLN A 8 12.06 -6.92 -23.95
CA GLN A 8 10.90 -6.28 -23.38
C GLN A 8 9.84 -7.37 -23.27
N GLN A 9 9.74 -7.98 -22.10
CA GLN A 9 8.74 -9.02 -21.87
C GLN A 9 7.40 -8.31 -21.81
N ASP A 10 6.51 -8.65 -22.74
CA ASP A 10 5.13 -8.19 -22.72
C ASP A 10 4.51 -8.49 -21.34
N THR A 11 4.13 -7.43 -20.64
CA THR A 11 3.52 -7.49 -19.29
C THR A 11 2.30 -8.38 -19.26
N ALA A 12 1.49 -8.43 -20.33
CA ALA A 12 0.32 -9.30 -20.39
C ALA A 12 0.73 -10.78 -20.40
N SER A 13 1.73 -11.12 -21.20
CA SER A 13 2.33 -12.45 -21.23
C SER A 13 2.93 -12.85 -19.89
N GLN A 14 3.63 -11.95 -19.19
CA GLN A 14 4.16 -12.21 -17.84
C GLN A 14 3.04 -12.48 -16.82
N LEU A 15 1.99 -11.66 -16.82
CA LEU A 15 0.84 -11.82 -15.93
C LEU A 15 0.09 -13.12 -16.19
N SER A 16 -0.05 -13.51 -17.47
CA SER A 16 -0.67 -14.79 -17.86
C SER A 16 0.12 -15.98 -17.32
N ARG A 17 1.44 -16.02 -17.52
CA ARG A 17 2.32 -17.07 -16.97
C ARG A 17 2.22 -17.17 -15.45
N ARG A 18 2.18 -16.03 -14.77
CA ARG A 18 2.03 -15.97 -13.32
C ARG A 18 0.68 -16.53 -12.85
N ARG A 19 -0.42 -16.16 -13.51
CA ARG A 19 -1.76 -16.71 -13.20
C ARG A 19 -1.78 -18.23 -13.37
N GLU A 20 -1.15 -18.74 -14.42
CA GLU A 20 -1.09 -20.18 -14.68
C GLU A 20 -0.19 -20.93 -13.67
N ALA A 21 0.90 -20.32 -13.22
CA ALA A 21 1.69 -20.86 -12.11
C ALA A 21 0.89 -20.92 -10.80
N ALA A 22 0.16 -19.85 -10.46
CA ALA A 22 -0.68 -19.81 -9.26
C ALA A 22 -1.86 -20.81 -9.29
N ARG A 23 -2.38 -21.17 -10.47
CA ARG A 23 -3.40 -22.23 -10.57
C ARG A 23 -2.87 -23.59 -10.16
N ARG A 24 -1.59 -23.86 -10.42
CA ARG A 24 -0.92 -25.13 -10.15
C ARG A 24 -0.39 -25.25 -8.71
N SER A 25 -0.29 -24.14 -7.97
CA SER A 25 0.10 -24.18 -6.56
C SER A 25 -1.04 -24.69 -5.66
N VAL A 26 -0.64 -25.34 -4.57
CA VAL A 26 -1.54 -25.72 -3.48
C VAL A 26 -2.13 -24.43 -2.87
N PRO A 27 -3.45 -24.33 -2.66
CA PRO A 27 -4.05 -23.20 -1.98
C PRO A 27 -3.44 -22.96 -0.60
N LEU A 28 -3.30 -21.70 -0.21
CA LEU A 28 -2.92 -21.28 1.13
C LEU A 28 -3.97 -21.73 2.16
N HIS A 29 -3.64 -21.66 3.46
CA HIS A 29 -4.60 -21.93 4.54
C HIS A 29 -5.84 -21.01 4.49
N CYS A 30 -5.71 -19.81 3.93
CA CYS A 30 -6.83 -18.89 3.65
C CYS A 30 -7.58 -19.20 2.34
N ASN A 31 -7.32 -20.35 1.72
CA ASN A 31 -7.84 -20.81 0.43
C ASN A 31 -7.47 -19.95 -0.81
N CYS A 32 -6.64 -18.92 -0.64
CA CYS A 32 -6.11 -18.15 -1.76
C CYS A 32 -5.03 -18.96 -2.51
N ARG A 33 -5.01 -18.89 -3.84
CA ARG A 33 -4.02 -19.60 -4.67
C ARG A 33 -2.73 -18.83 -4.94
N ASP A 34 -2.84 -17.52 -5.10
CA ASP A 34 -1.69 -16.66 -5.36
C ASP A 34 -1.26 -15.94 -4.06
N PRO A 35 -0.10 -16.28 -3.47
CA PRO A 35 0.36 -15.67 -2.24
C PRO A 35 0.69 -14.18 -2.38
N TRP A 36 1.01 -13.72 -3.57
CA TRP A 36 1.44 -12.33 -3.76
C TRP A 36 0.28 -11.34 -3.81
N VAL A 37 -0.89 -11.74 -4.33
CA VAL A 37 -2.11 -10.92 -4.26
C VAL A 37 -2.96 -11.21 -3.03
N CYS A 38 -2.68 -12.31 -2.31
CA CYS A 38 -3.38 -12.61 -1.08
C CYS A 38 -3.14 -11.50 -0.04
N ARG A 39 -4.24 -11.10 0.62
CA ARG A 39 -4.24 -10.10 1.71
C ARG A 39 -4.95 -10.62 2.97
N CYS A 40 -5.31 -11.91 3.02
CA CYS A 40 -6.13 -12.47 4.10
C CYS A 40 -5.46 -12.46 5.48
N ALA A 41 -4.13 -12.51 5.53
CA ALA A 41 -3.37 -12.41 6.78
C ALA A 41 -3.09 -10.96 7.18
N GLU A 42 -3.41 -9.98 6.33
CA GLU A 42 -3.07 -8.59 6.55
C GLU A 42 -4.18 -7.90 7.33
N ALA A 43 -4.06 -7.88 8.65
CA ALA A 43 -4.99 -7.17 9.51
C ALA A 43 -5.04 -5.66 9.18
N PRO A 44 -6.20 -4.99 9.37
CA PRO A 44 -6.22 -3.53 9.41
C PRO A 44 -5.35 -3.03 10.56
N PRO A 45 -4.75 -1.82 10.44
CA PRO A 45 -3.97 -1.25 11.52
C PRO A 45 -4.86 -1.06 12.74
N SER A 46 -4.34 -1.42 13.92
CA SER A 46 -5.03 -1.18 15.18
C SER A 46 -5.12 0.32 15.47
N ASP A 47 -6.05 0.74 16.34
CA ASP A 47 -6.17 2.15 16.69
C ASP A 47 -4.88 2.72 17.28
N ALA A 48 -4.20 1.96 18.13
CA ALA A 48 -2.89 2.33 18.69
C ALA A 48 -1.82 2.50 17.60
N THR A 49 -1.84 1.68 16.56
CA THR A 49 -0.93 1.81 15.41
C THR A 49 -1.21 3.10 14.64
N VAL A 50 -2.48 3.46 14.48
CA VAL A 50 -2.88 4.70 13.80
C VAL A 50 -2.45 5.92 14.59
N ASP A 51 -2.65 5.91 15.92
CA ASP A 51 -2.26 7.00 16.81
C ASP A 51 -0.74 7.18 16.86
N ALA A 52 0.01 6.07 16.95
CA ALA A 52 1.47 6.09 16.89
C ALA A 52 1.98 6.66 15.56
N GLY A 53 1.34 6.28 14.44
CA GLY A 53 1.65 6.81 13.12
C GLY A 53 1.40 8.32 13.02
N ARG A 54 0.28 8.81 13.57
CA ARG A 54 -0.02 10.25 13.63
C ARG A 54 1.02 11.00 14.45
N ALA A 55 1.33 10.53 15.67
CA ALA A 55 2.30 11.18 16.55
C ALA A 55 3.71 11.22 15.92
N ALA A 56 4.14 10.14 15.27
CA ALA A 56 5.41 10.11 14.55
C ALA A 56 5.45 11.10 13.39
N ALA A 57 4.35 11.21 12.62
CA ALA A 57 4.25 12.18 11.53
C ALA A 57 4.28 13.63 12.04
N GLU A 58 3.58 13.93 13.15
CA GLU A 58 3.62 15.25 13.79
C GLU A 58 5.04 15.61 14.25
N HIS A 59 5.76 14.65 14.85
CA HIS A 59 7.15 14.85 15.27
C HIS A 59 8.07 15.17 14.08
N LEU A 60 7.95 14.42 12.98
CA LEU A 60 8.75 14.65 11.77
C LEU A 60 8.43 16.00 11.12
N LEU A 61 7.16 16.39 11.06
CA LEU A 61 6.75 17.71 10.57
C LEU A 61 7.35 18.83 11.43
N HIS A 62 7.35 18.66 12.75
CA HIS A 62 7.97 19.62 13.67
C HIS A 62 9.49 19.74 13.44
N ALA A 63 10.14 18.63 13.09
CA ALA A 63 11.55 18.58 12.69
C ALA A 63 11.82 19.12 11.26
N GLY A 64 10.81 19.63 10.54
CA GLY A 64 10.94 20.14 9.18
C GLY A 64 11.07 19.07 8.10
N CYS A 65 10.79 17.80 8.44
CA CYS A 65 10.84 16.68 7.52
C CYS A 65 9.43 16.36 6.98
N VAL A 66 9.35 15.84 5.74
CA VAL A 66 8.09 15.36 5.17
C VAL A 66 7.91 13.88 5.54
N PRO A 67 6.92 13.52 6.39
CA PRO A 67 6.75 12.13 6.82
C PRO A 67 6.16 11.27 5.70
N LEU A 68 6.63 10.04 5.60
CA LEU A 68 6.04 8.99 4.77
C LEU A 68 5.37 7.96 5.68
N LEU A 69 4.04 7.93 5.65
CA LEU A 69 3.24 6.97 6.39
C LEU A 69 2.82 5.80 5.50
N GLU A 70 2.58 4.65 6.14
CA GLU A 70 1.93 3.53 5.46
C GLU A 70 0.54 3.94 4.95
N THR A 71 0.22 3.55 3.72
CA THR A 71 -1.05 3.88 3.08
C THR A 71 -2.27 3.46 3.92
N LYS A 72 -2.18 2.33 4.63
CA LYS A 72 -3.27 1.85 5.49
C LYS A 72 -3.50 2.76 6.70
N VAL A 73 -2.44 3.28 7.31
CA VAL A 73 -2.53 4.23 8.42
C VAL A 73 -3.14 5.55 7.94
N LEU A 74 -2.69 6.05 6.78
CA LEU A 74 -3.25 7.27 6.20
C LEU A 74 -4.74 7.12 5.84
N GLN A 75 -5.13 5.96 5.29
CA GLN A 75 -6.54 5.65 5.02
C GLN A 75 -7.36 5.51 6.30
N ALA A 76 -6.79 4.96 7.38
CA ALA A 76 -7.46 4.87 8.67
C ALA A 76 -7.71 6.26 9.26
N LEU A 77 -6.71 7.16 9.25
CA LEU A 77 -6.86 8.57 9.66
C LEU A 77 -7.96 9.28 8.86
N TRP A 78 -7.96 9.10 7.53
CA TRP A 78 -9.00 9.67 6.67
C TRP A 78 -10.41 9.20 7.07
N ARG A 79 -10.58 7.89 7.32
CA ARG A 79 -11.87 7.29 7.67
C ARG A 79 -12.38 7.71 9.05
N ARG A 80 -11.49 8.00 10.00
CA ARG A 80 -11.86 8.53 11.33
C ARG A 80 -12.51 9.90 11.24
N GLY A 81 -12.19 10.70 10.23
CA GLY A 81 -12.80 12.01 10.03
C GLY A 81 -12.21 13.09 10.94
N GLY A 82 -12.88 14.25 11.00
CA GLY A 82 -12.47 15.37 11.85
C GLY A 82 -11.02 15.82 11.60
N ASP A 83 -10.29 16.06 12.68
CA ASP A 83 -8.90 16.51 12.65
C ASP A 83 -7.97 15.50 11.99
N ASP A 84 -8.22 14.20 12.17
CA ASP A 84 -7.42 13.12 11.55
C ASP A 84 -7.53 13.16 10.02
N ARG A 85 -8.71 13.49 9.49
CA ARG A 85 -8.90 13.64 8.05
C ARG A 85 -8.20 14.88 7.52
N ALA A 86 -8.32 16.02 8.19
CA ALA A 86 -7.61 17.24 7.81
C ALA A 86 -6.08 17.02 7.82
N PHE A 87 -5.59 16.26 8.81
CA PHE A 87 -4.19 15.86 8.88
C PHE A 87 -3.78 14.95 7.72
N ALA A 88 -4.58 13.95 7.38
CA ALA A 88 -4.33 13.06 6.24
C ALA A 88 -4.31 13.82 4.89
N GLU A 89 -5.21 14.78 4.70
CA GLU A 89 -5.25 15.67 3.54
C GLU A 89 -3.97 16.50 3.42
N ARG A 90 -3.53 17.11 4.52
CA ARG A 90 -2.28 17.88 4.59
C ARG A 90 -1.07 17.02 4.23
N LEU A 91 -0.96 15.81 4.79
CA LEU A 91 0.14 14.89 4.47
C LEU A 91 0.15 14.47 3.00
N HIS A 92 -1.02 14.22 2.41
CA HIS A 92 -1.13 13.88 1.01
C HIS A 92 -0.66 15.01 0.08
N GLN A 93 -0.97 16.26 0.43
CA GLN A 93 -0.49 17.44 -0.30
C GLN A 93 1.03 17.61 -0.19
N LEU A 94 1.58 17.48 1.03
CA LEU A 94 3.02 17.62 1.28
C LEU A 94 3.86 16.57 0.54
N THR A 95 3.32 15.37 0.35
CA THR A 95 3.98 14.28 -0.39
C THR A 95 3.77 14.37 -1.90
N GLY A 96 3.13 15.42 -2.42
CA GLY A 96 2.86 15.59 -3.84
C GLY A 96 1.95 14.49 -4.43
N GLY A 97 1.12 13.87 -3.58
CA GLY A 97 0.25 12.76 -3.98
C GLY A 97 0.97 11.42 -4.19
N LEU A 98 2.25 11.29 -3.81
CA LEU A 98 3.00 10.04 -3.89
C LEU A 98 2.34 8.92 -3.08
N ILE A 99 1.72 9.26 -1.93
CA ILE A 99 0.94 8.32 -1.15
C ILE A 99 -0.50 8.32 -1.67
N ARG A 100 -0.81 7.39 -2.59
CA ARG A 100 -2.17 7.23 -3.13
C ARG A 100 -3.12 6.68 -2.07
N MET A 101 -4.04 7.51 -1.61
CA MET A 101 -5.23 7.06 -0.92
C MET A 101 -6.17 6.40 -1.94
N ARG A 102 -6.53 5.14 -1.73
CA ARG A 102 -7.45 4.44 -2.63
C ARG A 102 -8.86 4.94 -2.33
N HIS A 103 -9.49 5.61 -3.29
CA HIS A 103 -10.93 5.87 -3.23
C HIS A 103 -11.67 4.52 -3.30
N GLU A 104 -12.37 4.15 -2.23
CA GLU A 104 -13.38 3.10 -2.29
C GLU A 104 -14.57 3.64 -3.09
N ARG A 105 -14.70 3.19 -4.35
CA ARG A 105 -15.98 3.32 -5.06
C ARG A 105 -16.97 2.39 -4.37
N ARG A 106 -18.07 2.99 -3.89
CA ARG A 106 -19.26 2.31 -3.36
C ARG A 106 -19.80 1.27 -4.33
#